data_AF-A0AAN8CW09-F1
#
_entry.id   AF-A0AAN8CW09-F1
#
_cell.length_a   1.000
_cell.length_b   1.000
_cell.length_c   1.000
_cell.angle_alpha   90.00
_cell.angle_beta   90.00
_cell.angle_gamma   90.00
#
_symmetry.space_group_name_H-M   'P 1'
#
loop_
_entity.id
_entity.type
_entity.pdbx_description
1 polymer ?
#
loop_
_entity_poly.entity_id
_entity_poly.type
_entity_poly.pdbx_seq_one_letter_code
_entity_poly.pdbx_strand_id
1 'polypeptide(L)'
;MFKDPDLRAEIVSSILGQVVKPYDNQTNKTRANILSLEDFHLRQILVKQQVENELFIDEKDFFDPQYDRDFTHLSDFAECLRGDEPYERPKGWYRMALKVRGKYPDGDTWLGPDGWRSHSVAGEWPVSYHGTSSDGARGIINSHYKAGDRALYGRGIYSTPDIHVAENELYAKTFQSKKTGKSYKVILQNRINPERREVCRRSDYWLIRVDEGTPAWKEEWIAERAIRPYGILIQEMEDEDESEDDGDDDGDDDGDDDGDDDGDGDGGDDHAGSDDGILGNVYSFFSAVLKIFD
;
A
#
# COMPACT_ATOMS: atom_id res chain seq x y z
N MET A 1 -14.53 -0.40 15.04
CA MET A 1 -14.66 0.55 13.93
C MET A 1 -14.59 -0.15 12.57
N PHE A 2 -13.50 -0.83 12.22
CA PHE A 2 -13.26 -1.47 10.91
C PHE A 2 -14.20 -2.62 10.46
N LYS A 3 -15.22 -2.94 11.27
CA LYS A 3 -16.28 -3.91 10.93
C LYS A 3 -17.59 -3.24 10.50
N ASP A 4 -17.63 -1.91 10.52
CA ASP A 4 -18.79 -1.14 10.07
C ASP A 4 -18.96 -1.28 8.54
N PRO A 5 -20.13 -1.72 8.05
CA PRO A 5 -20.36 -1.93 6.62
C PRO A 5 -20.24 -0.66 5.77
N ASP A 6 -20.60 0.51 6.31
CA ASP A 6 -20.51 1.77 5.56
C ASP A 6 -19.02 2.12 5.33
N LEU A 7 -18.19 2.01 6.38
CA LEU A 7 -16.75 2.23 6.25
C LEU A 7 -16.11 1.24 5.27
N ARG A 8 -16.50 -0.04 5.31
CA ARG A 8 -16.01 -1.06 4.35
C ARG A 8 -16.39 -0.73 2.92
N ALA A 9 -17.62 -0.27 2.68
CA ALA A 9 -18.05 0.17 1.36
C ALA A 9 -17.29 1.43 0.89
N GLU A 10 -17.00 2.39 1.79
CA GLU A 10 -16.16 3.56 1.48
C GLU A 10 -14.73 3.16 1.09
N ILE A 11 -14.14 2.17 1.77
CA ILE A 11 -12.82 1.62 1.43
C ILE A 11 -12.82 0.99 0.06
N VAL A 12 -13.81 0.14 -0.26
CA VAL A 12 -13.86 -0.46 -1.59
C VAL A 12 -14.17 0.58 -2.66
N SER A 13 -14.95 1.61 -2.32
CA SER A 13 -15.18 2.76 -3.19
C SER A 13 -13.89 3.51 -3.50
N SER A 14 -13.06 3.75 -2.47
CA SER A 14 -11.78 4.41 -2.65
C SER A 14 -10.90 3.58 -3.57
N ILE A 15 -10.73 2.28 -3.32
CA ILE A 15 -9.94 1.38 -4.16
C ILE A 15 -10.41 1.38 -5.64
N LEU A 16 -11.72 1.34 -5.89
CA LEU A 16 -12.26 1.29 -7.26
C LEU A 16 -12.35 2.65 -7.95
N GLY A 17 -12.28 3.76 -7.20
CA GLY A 17 -12.59 5.08 -7.72
C GLY A 17 -14.05 5.21 -8.21
N GLN A 18 -14.96 4.41 -7.68
CA GLN A 18 -16.38 4.40 -8.00
C GLN A 18 -17.20 4.26 -6.72
N VAL A 19 -18.38 4.87 -6.65
CA VAL A 19 -19.23 4.77 -5.45
C VAL A 19 -19.76 3.34 -5.31
N VAL A 20 -19.45 2.74 -4.16
CA VAL A 20 -19.95 1.45 -3.70
C VAL A 20 -20.73 1.64 -2.41
N LYS A 21 -21.85 0.94 -2.26
CA LYS A 21 -22.70 1.00 -1.06
C LYS A 21 -22.89 -0.39 -0.45
N PRO A 22 -23.20 -0.51 0.84
CA PRO A 22 -23.65 -1.78 1.40
C PRO A 22 -24.95 -2.23 0.73
N TYR A 23 -25.04 -3.51 0.41
CA TYR A 23 -26.27 -4.12 -0.09
C TYR A 23 -27.23 -4.43 1.08
N ASP A 24 -28.49 -4.03 0.94
CA ASP A 24 -29.57 -4.33 1.90
C ASP A 24 -30.72 -5.05 1.20
N ASN A 25 -30.93 -6.32 1.59
CA ASN A 25 -32.00 -7.19 1.12
C ASN A 25 -33.42 -6.62 1.34
N GLN A 26 -33.60 -5.63 2.23
CA GLN A 26 -34.90 -5.04 2.51
C GLN A 26 -35.33 -4.00 1.45
N THR A 27 -34.40 -3.45 0.66
CA THR A 27 -34.67 -2.27 -0.19
C THR A 27 -34.96 -2.58 -1.66
N ASN A 28 -35.10 -3.84 -2.06
CA ASN A 28 -35.45 -4.26 -3.45
C ASN A 28 -34.54 -3.67 -4.55
N LYS A 29 -33.33 -3.19 -4.19
CA LYS A 29 -32.37 -2.70 -5.18
C LYS A 29 -31.83 -3.89 -5.99
N THR A 30 -31.73 -3.69 -7.29
CA THR A 30 -31.47 -4.73 -8.29
C THR A 30 -30.15 -5.46 -8.04
N ARG A 31 -30.24 -6.79 -7.80
CA ARG A 31 -29.11 -7.74 -7.70
C ARG A 31 -28.06 -7.61 -8.82
N ALA A 32 -28.44 -7.06 -9.98
CA ALA A 32 -27.58 -6.87 -11.14
C ALA A 32 -26.36 -5.98 -10.89
N ASN A 33 -26.37 -5.13 -9.84
CA ASN A 33 -25.26 -4.24 -9.51
C ASN A 33 -24.48 -4.68 -8.25
N ILE A 34 -24.69 -5.91 -7.77
CA ILE A 34 -23.88 -6.45 -6.67
C ILE A 34 -22.50 -6.79 -7.22
N LEU A 35 -21.47 -6.11 -6.70
CA LEU A 35 -20.08 -6.33 -7.02
C LEU A 35 -19.64 -7.69 -6.45
N SER A 36 -19.35 -8.63 -7.34
CA SER A 36 -18.73 -9.90 -6.95
C SER A 36 -17.25 -9.70 -6.60
N LEU A 37 -16.69 -10.61 -5.79
CA LEU A 37 -15.27 -10.59 -5.49
C LEU A 37 -14.40 -10.79 -6.76
N GLU A 38 -14.89 -11.60 -7.70
CA GLU A 38 -14.26 -11.82 -9.00
C GLU A 38 -14.21 -10.51 -9.80
N ASP A 39 -15.33 -9.79 -9.91
CA ASP A 39 -15.39 -8.49 -10.58
C ASP A 39 -14.47 -7.45 -9.91
N PHE A 40 -14.39 -7.46 -8.58
CA PHE A 40 -13.47 -6.61 -7.84
C PHE A 40 -12.01 -6.88 -8.24
N HIS A 41 -11.59 -8.16 -8.22
CA HIS A 41 -10.23 -8.53 -8.65
C HIS A 41 -9.96 -8.12 -10.10
N LEU A 42 -10.89 -8.39 -11.02
CA LEU A 42 -10.75 -8.03 -12.42
C LEU A 42 -10.65 -6.51 -12.63
N ARG A 43 -11.40 -5.71 -11.86
CA ARG A 43 -11.32 -4.25 -11.95
C ARG A 43 -10.01 -3.69 -11.42
N GLN A 44 -9.43 -4.32 -10.39
CA GLN A 44 -8.09 -3.99 -9.90
C GLN A 44 -7.00 -4.35 -10.90
N ILE A 45 -7.18 -5.47 -11.61
CA ILE A 45 -6.19 -5.97 -12.57
C ILE A 45 -6.32 -5.28 -13.93
N LEU A 46 -7.52 -4.98 -14.42
CA LEU A 46 -7.75 -4.57 -15.81
C LEU A 46 -8.15 -3.11 -15.98
N VAL A 47 -8.24 -2.33 -14.90
CA VAL A 47 -8.70 -0.93 -14.86
C VAL A 47 -9.89 -0.71 -15.82
N LYS A 48 -10.90 -1.58 -15.72
CA LYS A 48 -12.08 -1.50 -16.59
C LYS A 48 -12.84 -0.19 -16.30
N GLN A 49 -13.27 0.46 -17.38
CA GLN A 49 -13.97 1.74 -17.41
C GLN A 49 -15.01 1.88 -16.28
N GLN A 50 -15.02 3.05 -15.62
CA GLN A 50 -16.06 3.40 -14.66
C GLN A 50 -17.43 3.16 -15.29
N VAL A 51 -18.26 2.39 -14.59
CA VAL A 51 -19.66 2.23 -14.98
C VAL A 51 -20.42 3.30 -14.21
N GLU A 52 -21.25 4.11 -14.86
CA GLU A 52 -22.00 5.19 -14.19
C GLU A 52 -23.01 4.69 -13.14
N ASN A 53 -23.21 3.38 -13.04
CA ASN A 53 -24.15 2.76 -12.11
C ASN A 53 -23.57 2.64 -10.69
N GLU A 54 -24.40 2.85 -9.68
CA GLU A 54 -24.04 2.53 -8.29
C GLU A 54 -23.76 1.03 -8.14
N LEU A 55 -22.63 0.68 -7.51
CA LEU A 55 -22.28 -0.69 -7.15
C LEU A 55 -22.65 -0.97 -5.70
N PHE A 56 -22.91 -2.24 -5.39
CA PHE A 56 -23.24 -2.68 -4.04
C PHE A 56 -22.36 -3.84 -3.59
N ILE A 57 -22.02 -3.91 -2.31
CA ILE A 57 -21.33 -5.07 -1.72
C ILE A 57 -22.25 -5.78 -0.74
N ASP A 58 -22.45 -7.07 -0.93
CA ASP A 58 -22.98 -7.94 0.12
C ASP A 58 -21.82 -8.36 1.04
N GLU A 59 -21.81 -7.81 2.25
CA GLU A 59 -20.79 -8.08 3.27
C GLU A 59 -20.54 -9.58 3.47
N LYS A 60 -21.59 -10.41 3.43
CA LYS A 60 -21.49 -11.84 3.70
C LYS A 60 -20.83 -12.61 2.57
N ASP A 61 -20.86 -12.08 1.35
CA ASP A 61 -20.31 -12.73 0.17
C ASP A 61 -18.98 -12.13 -0.29
N PHE A 62 -18.68 -10.90 0.12
CA PHE A 62 -17.46 -10.19 -0.23
C PHE A 62 -16.36 -10.32 0.81
N PHE A 63 -16.70 -10.13 2.10
CA PHE A 63 -15.76 -10.22 3.21
C PHE A 63 -15.89 -11.54 3.96
N ASP A 64 -14.83 -11.92 4.67
CA ASP A 64 -14.80 -13.09 5.54
C ASP A 64 -14.33 -12.70 6.96
N PRO A 65 -15.18 -12.04 7.77
CA PRO A 65 -14.75 -11.34 8.98
C PRO A 65 -14.14 -12.23 10.07
N GLN A 66 -14.34 -13.55 9.99
CA GLN A 66 -13.70 -14.50 10.91
C GLN A 66 -12.18 -14.57 10.72
N TYR A 67 -11.69 -14.17 9.54
CA TYR A 67 -10.27 -14.13 9.19
C TYR A 67 -9.71 -12.70 9.17
N ASP A 68 -10.48 -11.71 9.59
CA ASP A 68 -9.95 -10.37 9.87
C ASP A 68 -8.81 -10.47 10.88
N ARG A 69 -7.80 -9.63 10.71
CA ARG A 69 -6.65 -9.59 11.61
C ARG A 69 -6.36 -8.16 12.00
N ASP A 70 -6.29 -7.95 13.30
CA ASP A 70 -5.95 -6.67 13.88
C ASP A 70 -4.45 -6.64 14.17
N PHE A 71 -3.72 -5.78 13.46
CA PHE A 71 -2.30 -5.55 13.69
C PHE A 71 -2.03 -4.12 14.16
N THR A 72 -3.06 -3.31 14.48
CA THR A 72 -2.90 -1.87 14.79
C THR A 72 -1.98 -1.62 15.97
N HIS A 73 -2.00 -2.51 16.96
CA HIS A 73 -1.17 -2.43 18.15
C HIS A 73 -0.23 -3.65 18.27
N LEU A 74 0.08 -4.31 17.15
CA LEU A 74 0.96 -5.47 17.16
C LEU A 74 2.43 -5.04 17.36
N SER A 75 3.00 -5.40 18.51
CA SER A 75 4.37 -5.07 18.89
C SER A 75 5.22 -6.32 19.18
N ASP A 76 5.32 -7.24 18.24
CA ASP A 76 6.13 -8.45 18.40
C ASP A 76 7.28 -8.54 17.39
N PHE A 77 8.16 -9.52 17.61
CA PHE A 77 9.35 -9.77 16.79
C PHE A 77 9.28 -11.11 16.07
N ALA A 78 8.08 -11.68 15.92
CA ALA A 78 7.96 -13.03 15.37
C ALA A 78 8.26 -13.00 13.86
N GLU A 79 9.37 -13.64 13.50
CA GLU A 79 9.71 -13.94 12.11
C GLU A 79 8.67 -14.90 11.55
N CYS A 80 8.08 -14.51 10.42
CA CYS A 80 7.05 -15.30 9.76
C CYS A 80 7.49 -15.61 8.33
N LEU A 81 7.16 -16.83 7.88
CA LEU A 81 7.34 -17.26 6.51
C LEU A 81 5.98 -17.56 5.87
N ARG A 82 5.88 -17.27 4.58
CA ARG A 82 4.74 -17.65 3.73
C ARG A 82 5.26 -18.03 2.35
N GLY A 83 4.89 -19.21 1.86
CA GLY A 83 5.41 -19.72 0.58
C GLY A 83 6.94 -19.79 0.53
N ASP A 84 7.54 -20.14 1.66
CA ASP A 84 9.00 -20.22 1.89
C ASP A 84 9.76 -18.90 1.76
N GLU A 85 9.05 -17.78 1.87
CA GLU A 85 9.63 -16.43 1.85
C GLU A 85 9.31 -15.63 3.11
N PRO A 86 10.21 -14.71 3.52
CA PRO A 86 9.96 -13.78 4.62
C PRO A 86 8.64 -13.03 4.43
N TYR A 87 7.85 -13.00 5.50
CA TYR A 87 6.61 -12.27 5.58
C TYR A 87 6.64 -11.34 6.78
N GLU A 88 6.80 -10.05 6.51
CA GLU A 88 6.59 -9.01 7.50
C GLU A 88 5.08 -8.84 7.71
N ARG A 89 4.61 -9.08 8.94
CA ARG A 89 3.22 -8.79 9.28
C ARG A 89 2.98 -7.29 9.26
N PRO A 90 1.82 -6.83 8.77
CA PRO A 90 1.56 -5.42 8.53
C PRO A 90 1.24 -4.69 9.84
N LYS A 91 2.25 -4.49 10.70
CA LYS A 91 2.12 -3.81 12.00
C LYS A 91 1.59 -2.39 11.81
N GLY A 92 0.64 -1.97 12.63
CA GLY A 92 -0.07 -0.69 12.48
C GLY A 92 -1.33 -0.78 11.60
N TRP A 93 -1.54 -1.87 10.87
CA TRP A 93 -2.67 -2.01 9.94
C TRP A 93 -3.78 -2.89 10.49
N TYR A 94 -5.02 -2.63 10.09
CA TYR A 94 -6.11 -3.58 10.21
C TYR A 94 -6.33 -4.29 8.87
N ARG A 95 -6.39 -5.62 8.88
CA ARG A 95 -6.69 -6.42 7.69
C ARG A 95 -8.12 -6.89 7.68
N MET A 96 -8.88 -6.42 6.69
CA MET A 96 -10.18 -6.98 6.29
C MET A 96 -9.95 -8.16 5.36
N ALA A 97 -10.41 -9.36 5.73
CA ALA A 97 -10.27 -10.54 4.90
C ALA A 97 -11.32 -10.60 3.79
N LEU A 98 -10.90 -10.95 2.58
CA LEU A 98 -11.78 -11.20 1.44
C LEU A 98 -12.22 -12.66 1.42
N LYS A 99 -13.45 -12.93 0.97
CA LYS A 99 -14.03 -14.29 0.92
C LYS A 99 -13.54 -15.10 -0.29
N VAL A 100 -12.26 -15.45 -0.26
CA VAL A 100 -11.51 -16.06 -1.38
C VAL A 100 -11.57 -17.59 -1.44
N ARG A 101 -12.02 -18.26 -0.38
CA ARG A 101 -12.04 -19.74 -0.32
C ARG A 101 -13.00 -20.31 -1.38
N GLY A 102 -12.52 -21.29 -2.13
CA GLY A 102 -13.29 -21.95 -3.20
C GLY A 102 -13.55 -21.07 -4.43
N LYS A 103 -12.85 -19.93 -4.56
CA LYS A 103 -13.00 -19.01 -5.71
C LYS A 103 -12.05 -19.31 -6.87
N TYR A 104 -11.01 -20.09 -6.64
CA TYR A 104 -10.00 -20.40 -7.65
C TYR A 104 -10.05 -21.88 -8.06
N PRO A 105 -9.85 -22.20 -9.35
CA PRO A 105 -10.03 -23.55 -9.89
C PRO A 105 -8.98 -24.55 -9.38
N ASP A 106 -7.83 -24.08 -8.90
CA ASP A 106 -6.75 -24.88 -8.32
C ASP A 106 -6.86 -25.05 -6.79
N GLY A 107 -8.00 -24.65 -6.21
CA GLY A 107 -8.29 -24.82 -4.79
C GLY A 107 -7.66 -23.74 -3.89
N ASP A 108 -7.51 -24.05 -2.61
CA ASP A 108 -7.13 -23.08 -1.56
C ASP A 108 -5.71 -23.25 -1.02
N THR A 109 -4.92 -24.21 -1.54
CA THR A 109 -3.58 -24.53 -1.03
C THR A 109 -2.65 -23.31 -1.00
N TRP A 110 -2.78 -22.41 -1.98
CA TRP A 110 -2.03 -21.15 -2.08
C TRP A 110 -2.21 -20.23 -0.86
N LEU A 111 -3.36 -20.29 -0.17
CA LEU A 111 -3.67 -19.45 0.99
C LEU A 111 -3.05 -20.00 2.28
N GLY A 112 -2.93 -21.33 2.37
CA GLY A 112 -2.51 -22.05 3.55
C GLY A 112 -3.65 -22.49 4.47
N PRO A 113 -3.33 -23.26 5.53
CA PRO A 113 -4.28 -23.67 6.53
C PRO A 113 -4.67 -22.48 7.43
N ASP A 114 -5.81 -22.63 8.08
CA ASP A 114 -6.32 -21.67 9.06
C ASP A 114 -5.47 -21.63 10.32
N GLY A 115 -5.45 -20.45 10.96
CA GLY A 115 -4.79 -20.23 12.24
C GLY A 115 -3.50 -19.42 12.16
N TRP A 116 -2.98 -19.09 13.33
CA TRP A 116 -1.67 -18.44 13.46
C TRP A 116 -0.56 -19.45 13.17
N ARG A 117 0.50 -19.00 12.48
CA ARG A 117 1.75 -19.75 12.28
C ARG A 117 2.87 -18.83 11.83
N SER A 118 4.09 -19.15 12.27
CA SER A 118 5.33 -18.51 11.85
C SER A 118 6.03 -19.19 10.67
N HIS A 119 5.64 -20.41 10.28
CA HIS A 119 6.29 -21.17 9.19
C HIS A 119 5.34 -21.39 8.00
N SER A 120 5.91 -21.63 6.82
CA SER A 120 5.20 -22.02 5.60
C SER A 120 4.66 -23.44 5.68
N VAL A 121 3.67 -23.77 4.85
CA VAL A 121 3.39 -25.16 4.48
C VAL A 121 3.45 -25.33 2.97
N ALA A 122 3.61 -26.57 2.53
CA ALA A 122 3.78 -26.91 1.12
C ALA A 122 2.63 -26.37 0.25
N GLY A 123 2.99 -25.76 -0.88
CA GLY A 123 2.06 -25.24 -1.88
C GLY A 123 1.50 -23.84 -1.57
N GLU A 124 1.87 -23.23 -0.45
CA GLU A 124 1.51 -21.85 -0.17
C GLU A 124 2.22 -20.86 -1.07
N TRP A 125 1.53 -19.76 -1.32
CA TRP A 125 2.09 -18.65 -2.07
C TRP A 125 2.64 -17.58 -1.11
N PRO A 126 3.78 -16.95 -1.44
CA PRO A 126 4.29 -15.78 -0.72
C PRO A 126 3.28 -14.65 -0.64
N VAL A 127 3.43 -13.82 0.39
CA VAL A 127 2.64 -12.59 0.53
C VAL A 127 3.31 -11.47 -0.24
N SER A 128 2.50 -10.66 -0.91
CA SER A 128 2.93 -9.39 -1.48
C SER A 128 1.88 -8.32 -1.24
N TYR A 129 2.28 -7.06 -1.41
CA TYR A 129 1.49 -5.87 -1.23
C TYR A 129 1.39 -5.11 -2.53
N HIS A 130 0.24 -4.50 -2.79
CA HIS A 130 0.00 -3.65 -3.94
C HIS A 130 -0.65 -2.35 -3.47
N GLY A 131 0.07 -1.24 -3.62
CA GLY A 131 -0.49 0.09 -3.41
C GLY A 131 -1.53 0.41 -4.48
N THR A 132 -2.63 1.06 -4.08
CA THR A 132 -3.82 1.28 -4.92
C THR A 132 -3.95 2.72 -5.46
N SER A 133 -2.90 3.55 -5.36
CA SER A 133 -2.94 4.92 -5.87
C SER A 133 -3.16 4.93 -7.38
N SER A 134 -3.92 5.92 -7.86
CA SER A 134 -4.19 6.10 -9.29
C SER A 134 -2.91 6.37 -10.11
N ASP A 135 -1.89 6.96 -9.49
CA ASP A 135 -0.60 7.24 -10.16
C ASP A 135 0.38 6.07 -10.12
N GLY A 136 0.26 5.16 -9.14
CA GLY A 136 0.99 3.88 -9.10
C GLY A 136 0.34 2.80 -9.97
N ALA A 137 -0.99 2.81 -10.07
CA ALA A 137 -1.79 1.93 -10.93
C ALA A 137 -1.67 2.26 -12.43
N ARG A 138 -1.03 3.38 -12.81
CA ARG A 138 -0.68 3.73 -14.21
C ARG A 138 0.18 2.68 -14.93
N GLY A 139 0.66 1.65 -14.24
CA GLY A 139 1.41 0.52 -14.83
C GLY A 139 0.58 -0.69 -15.27
N ILE A 140 -0.72 -0.77 -14.94
CA ILE A 140 -1.45 -2.03 -15.07
C ILE A 140 -2.47 -2.00 -16.22
N ILE A 141 -2.15 -2.83 -17.22
CA ILE A 141 -3.03 -3.40 -18.24
C ILE A 141 -3.80 -2.38 -19.09
N ASN A 142 -3.14 -2.03 -20.18
CA ASN A 142 -3.58 -1.08 -21.19
C ASN A 142 -4.71 -1.67 -22.06
N SER A 143 -5.96 -1.32 -21.77
CA SER A 143 -6.95 -1.14 -22.84
C SER A 143 -7.31 0.36 -22.93
N HIS A 144 -6.40 1.09 -23.57
CA HIS A 144 -6.47 2.49 -24.01
C HIS A 144 -6.09 3.57 -22.98
N TYR A 145 -4.81 3.71 -22.59
CA TYR A 145 -4.14 4.99 -22.28
C TYR A 145 -2.59 4.88 -22.39
N LYS A 146 -1.93 5.98 -22.79
CA LYS A 146 -0.48 6.09 -23.09
C LYS A 146 0.42 5.60 -21.97
N ALA A 147 1.50 4.91 -22.34
CA ALA A 147 2.61 4.56 -21.46
C ALA A 147 3.17 5.82 -20.78
N GLY A 148 3.22 5.82 -19.45
CA GLY A 148 4.04 6.77 -18.69
C GLY A 148 5.48 6.25 -18.56
N ASP A 149 6.41 7.13 -18.23
CA ASP A 149 7.86 6.88 -18.16
C ASP A 149 8.31 5.82 -17.11
N ARG A 150 7.37 5.18 -16.40
CA ARG A 150 7.59 4.35 -15.20
C ARG A 150 7.51 2.83 -15.40
N ALA A 151 7.47 2.31 -16.63
CA ALA A 151 7.58 0.87 -16.88
C ALA A 151 9.02 0.35 -16.67
N LEU A 152 9.61 0.63 -15.49
CA LEU A 152 11.03 0.45 -15.19
C LEU A 152 11.53 -0.98 -15.47
N TYR A 153 10.66 -1.98 -15.26
CA TYR A 153 10.97 -3.40 -15.48
C TYR A 153 10.09 -4.07 -16.56
N GLY A 154 9.25 -3.27 -17.23
CA GLY A 154 8.33 -3.71 -18.29
C GLY A 154 6.86 -3.69 -17.90
N ARG A 155 6.00 -4.13 -18.83
CA ARG A 155 4.54 -4.15 -18.68
C ARG A 155 4.09 -5.34 -17.83
N GLY A 156 3.21 -5.10 -16.86
CA GLY A 156 2.66 -6.15 -16.03
C GLY A 156 2.04 -5.67 -14.73
N ILE A 157 1.76 -6.61 -13.82
CA ILE A 157 1.21 -6.33 -12.49
C ILE A 157 2.37 -6.24 -11.49
N TYR A 158 2.52 -5.09 -10.87
CA TYR A 158 3.56 -4.83 -9.89
C TYR A 158 3.06 -5.12 -8.48
N SER A 159 3.91 -5.69 -7.64
CA SER A 159 3.69 -5.88 -6.20
C SER A 159 5.03 -5.85 -5.48
N THR A 160 5.01 -5.86 -4.15
CA THR A 160 6.23 -5.85 -3.34
C THR A 160 6.09 -6.79 -2.15
N PRO A 161 7.15 -7.52 -1.72
CA PRO A 161 7.13 -8.25 -0.46
C PRO A 161 7.21 -7.32 0.77
N ASP A 162 7.61 -6.06 0.57
CA ASP A 162 7.85 -5.07 1.62
C ASP A 162 6.63 -4.13 1.76
N ILE A 163 5.98 -4.15 2.93
CA ILE A 163 4.82 -3.30 3.16
C ILE A 163 5.17 -1.82 3.14
N HIS A 164 6.36 -1.42 3.58
CA HIS A 164 6.78 -0.02 3.66
C HIS A 164 6.95 0.57 2.26
N VAL A 165 7.34 -0.27 1.29
CA VAL A 165 7.36 0.11 -0.13
C VAL A 165 5.94 0.32 -0.65
N ALA A 166 4.96 -0.51 -0.27
CA ALA A 166 3.56 -0.32 -0.68
C ALA A 166 2.87 0.85 0.06
N GLU A 167 3.32 1.19 1.27
CA GLU A 167 2.81 2.28 2.10
C GLU A 167 3.24 3.67 1.60
N ASN A 168 4.39 3.75 0.94
CA ASN A 168 4.89 5.02 0.39
C ASN A 168 3.78 5.78 -0.35
N GLU A 169 3.70 7.10 -0.13
CA GLU A 169 2.61 7.97 -0.61
C GLU A 169 2.41 7.92 -2.13
N LEU A 170 3.44 7.55 -2.88
CA LEU A 170 3.33 7.35 -4.33
C LEU A 170 2.44 6.15 -4.70
N TYR A 171 2.22 5.20 -3.79
CA TYR A 171 1.55 3.93 -4.05
C TYR A 171 0.32 3.70 -3.17
N ALA A 172 0.33 4.08 -1.90
CA ALA A 172 -0.86 3.90 -1.05
C ALA A 172 -1.97 4.88 -1.45
N LYS A 173 -3.21 4.42 -1.46
CA LYS A 173 -4.36 5.31 -1.69
C LYS A 173 -4.84 5.87 -0.36
N THR A 174 -5.07 7.18 -0.31
CA THR A 174 -5.68 7.85 0.84
C THR A 174 -7.11 8.28 0.54
N PHE A 175 -7.95 8.30 1.56
CA PHE A 175 -9.29 8.89 1.48
C PHE A 175 -9.76 9.36 2.85
N GLN A 176 -10.60 10.39 2.88
CA GLN A 176 -11.31 10.80 4.08
C GLN A 176 -12.67 10.08 4.13
N SER A 177 -12.93 9.39 5.24
CA SER A 177 -14.21 8.73 5.46
C SER A 177 -15.30 9.74 5.79
N LYS A 178 -16.43 9.67 5.10
CA LYS A 178 -17.60 10.50 5.45
C LYS A 178 -18.29 9.97 6.71
N LYS A 179 -18.14 8.68 6.97
CA LYS A 179 -18.69 8.00 8.15
C LYS A 179 -17.98 8.39 9.44
N THR A 180 -16.64 8.38 9.45
CA THR A 180 -15.85 8.60 10.68
C THR A 180 -15.24 10.00 10.76
N GLY A 181 -15.16 10.74 9.64
CA GLY A 181 -14.49 12.03 9.54
C GLY A 181 -12.95 11.94 9.40
N LYS A 182 -12.38 10.74 9.57
CA LYS A 182 -10.94 10.52 9.60
C LYS A 182 -10.34 10.18 8.24
N SER A 183 -9.04 10.40 8.12
CA SER A 183 -8.25 10.01 6.95
C SER A 183 -7.68 8.61 7.10
N TYR A 184 -7.67 7.84 6.01
CA TYR A 184 -7.17 6.47 5.99
C TYR A 184 -6.27 6.22 4.79
N LYS A 185 -5.23 5.39 4.98
CA LYS A 185 -4.47 4.74 3.91
C LYS A 185 -5.01 3.33 3.62
N VAL A 186 -4.92 2.90 2.36
CA VAL A 186 -5.40 1.59 1.90
C VAL A 186 -4.40 0.90 0.96
N ILE A 187 -4.13 -0.37 1.24
CA ILE A 187 -3.24 -1.25 0.47
C ILE A 187 -3.92 -2.62 0.25
N LEU A 188 -3.69 -3.24 -0.90
CA LEU A 188 -4.09 -4.63 -1.13
C LEU A 188 -3.02 -5.60 -0.65
N GLN A 189 -3.43 -6.60 0.12
CA GLN A 189 -2.60 -7.73 0.49
C GLN A 189 -2.94 -8.93 -0.39
N ASN A 190 -1.90 -9.47 -1.03
CA ASN A 190 -2.01 -10.51 -2.05
C ASN A 190 -1.23 -11.76 -1.66
N ARG A 191 -1.60 -12.85 -2.32
CA ARG A 191 -0.76 -14.04 -2.48
C ARG A 191 -0.26 -14.09 -3.91
N ILE A 192 1.03 -14.33 -4.11
CA ILE A 192 1.65 -14.33 -5.44
C ILE A 192 2.23 -15.70 -5.77
N ASN A 193 1.98 -16.21 -6.97
CA ASN A 193 2.52 -17.46 -7.43
C ASN A 193 4.03 -17.32 -7.68
N PRO A 194 4.89 -18.03 -6.94
CA PRO A 194 6.33 -17.90 -7.08
C PRO A 194 6.83 -18.28 -8.49
N GLU A 195 6.14 -19.19 -9.19
CA GLU A 195 6.54 -19.65 -10.52
C GLU A 195 6.23 -18.65 -11.64
N ARG A 196 5.39 -17.64 -11.36
CA ARG A 196 4.91 -16.68 -12.36
C ARG A 196 5.42 -15.26 -12.16
N ARG A 197 6.07 -15.00 -11.02
CA ARG A 197 6.63 -13.68 -10.73
C ARG A 197 8.07 -13.57 -11.23
N GLU A 198 8.42 -12.36 -11.61
CA GLU A 198 9.80 -11.94 -11.85
C GLU A 198 10.24 -11.07 -10.67
N VAL A 199 11.38 -11.42 -10.07
CA VAL A 199 12.06 -10.52 -9.12
C VAL A 199 12.79 -9.47 -9.94
N CYS A 200 12.43 -8.20 -9.75
CA CYS A 200 13.00 -7.11 -10.52
C CYS A 200 14.45 -6.81 -10.10
N ARG A 201 15.15 -5.98 -10.88
CA ARG A 201 16.54 -5.58 -10.57
C ARG A 201 16.66 -4.95 -9.17
N ARG A 202 15.65 -4.18 -8.75
CA ARG A 202 15.47 -3.90 -7.33
C ARG A 202 14.56 -4.98 -6.73
N SER A 203 15.08 -5.71 -5.74
CA SER A 203 14.45 -6.89 -5.15
C SER A 203 13.19 -6.59 -4.35
N ASP A 204 12.94 -5.31 -4.05
CA ASP A 204 11.73 -4.80 -3.42
C ASP A 204 10.53 -4.76 -4.38
N TYR A 205 10.69 -5.05 -5.68
CA TYR A 205 9.57 -5.17 -6.62
C TYR A 205 9.49 -6.56 -7.25
N TRP A 206 8.26 -7.08 -7.31
CA TRP A 206 7.88 -8.26 -8.06
C TRP A 206 6.94 -7.89 -9.21
N LEU A 207 7.16 -8.51 -10.35
CA LEU A 207 6.40 -8.26 -11.58
C LEU A 207 5.77 -9.55 -12.08
N ILE A 208 4.44 -9.54 -12.29
CA ILE A 208 3.80 -10.51 -13.17
C ILE A 208 3.80 -9.89 -14.57
N ARG A 209 4.68 -10.37 -15.45
CA ARG A 209 4.80 -9.84 -16.81
C ARG A 209 3.54 -10.12 -17.63
N VAL A 210 3.10 -9.12 -18.38
CA VAL A 210 2.00 -9.27 -19.33
C VAL A 210 2.42 -8.60 -20.65
N ASP A 211 2.64 -9.42 -21.68
CA ASP A 211 3.15 -8.95 -22.96
C ASP A 211 2.23 -7.93 -23.62
N GLU A 212 2.82 -7.02 -24.40
CA GLU A 212 2.07 -6.05 -25.19
C GLU A 212 1.19 -6.77 -26.22
N GLY A 213 -0.04 -6.28 -26.40
CA GLY A 213 -1.03 -6.91 -27.28
C GLY A 213 -1.69 -8.17 -26.72
N THR A 214 -1.43 -8.53 -25.45
CA THR A 214 -2.17 -9.61 -24.78
C THR A 214 -3.68 -9.25 -24.72
N PRO A 215 -4.59 -10.11 -25.23
CA PRO A 215 -6.01 -9.81 -25.19
C PRO A 215 -6.55 -9.91 -23.76
N ALA A 216 -7.56 -9.10 -23.42
CA ALA A 216 -8.07 -8.94 -22.05
C ALA A 216 -8.39 -10.27 -21.32
N TRP A 217 -9.02 -11.24 -22.01
CA TRP A 217 -9.32 -12.55 -21.43
C TRP A 217 -8.06 -13.33 -21.00
N LYS A 218 -6.94 -13.14 -21.72
CA LYS A 218 -5.67 -13.78 -21.41
C LYS A 218 -4.95 -13.05 -20.28
N GLU A 219 -5.12 -11.73 -20.17
CA GLU A 219 -4.58 -10.95 -19.04
C GLU A 219 -5.27 -11.33 -17.73
N GLU A 220 -6.59 -11.48 -17.77
CA GLU A 220 -7.40 -12.05 -16.69
C GLU A 220 -6.89 -13.44 -16.29
N TRP A 221 -6.71 -14.33 -17.27
CA TRP A 221 -6.16 -15.67 -17.04
C TRP A 221 -4.74 -15.66 -16.47
N ILE A 222 -3.89 -14.72 -16.89
CA ILE A 222 -2.53 -14.57 -16.33
C ILE A 222 -2.64 -14.16 -14.86
N ALA A 223 -3.42 -13.14 -14.56
CA ALA A 223 -3.53 -12.58 -13.23
C ALA A 223 -4.13 -13.56 -12.22
N GLU A 224 -5.24 -14.23 -12.56
CA GLU A 224 -5.90 -15.22 -11.70
C GLU A 224 -4.94 -16.35 -11.25
N ARG A 225 -3.99 -16.70 -12.12
CA ARG A 225 -2.99 -17.76 -11.87
C ARG A 225 -1.72 -17.26 -11.21
N ALA A 226 -1.52 -15.95 -11.14
CA ALA A 226 -0.26 -15.34 -10.74
C ALA A 226 -0.36 -14.52 -9.46
N ILE A 227 -1.48 -13.84 -9.20
CA ILE A 227 -1.63 -12.97 -8.02
C ILE A 227 -3.09 -12.90 -7.58
N ARG A 228 -3.31 -13.04 -6.27
CA ARG A 228 -4.64 -13.18 -5.66
C ARG A 228 -4.77 -12.25 -4.47
N PRO A 229 -5.54 -11.15 -4.58
CA PRO A 229 -5.92 -10.37 -3.41
C PRO A 229 -6.69 -11.23 -2.43
N TYR A 230 -6.34 -11.12 -1.15
CA TYR A 230 -7.02 -11.87 -0.09
C TYR A 230 -7.31 -11.03 1.16
N GLY A 231 -6.73 -9.84 1.23
CA GLY A 231 -7.06 -8.87 2.27
C GLY A 231 -6.92 -7.44 1.78
N ILE A 232 -7.71 -6.57 2.39
CA ILE A 232 -7.56 -5.12 2.30
C ILE A 232 -6.97 -4.65 3.61
N LEU A 233 -5.83 -3.95 3.55
CA LEU A 233 -5.21 -3.32 4.69
C LEU A 233 -5.67 -1.87 4.76
N ILE A 234 -6.10 -1.46 5.96
CA ILE A 234 -6.44 -0.07 6.28
C ILE A 234 -5.64 0.39 7.49
N GLN A 235 -5.18 1.62 7.43
CA GLN A 235 -4.53 2.32 8.54
C GLN A 235 -5.16 3.71 8.68
N GLU A 236 -5.49 4.08 9.90
CA GLU A 236 -5.91 5.44 10.23
C GLU A 236 -4.68 6.35 10.20
N MET A 237 -4.81 7.52 9.58
CA MET A 237 -3.76 8.54 9.57
C MET A 237 -3.96 9.44 10.77
N GLU A 238 -2.88 9.78 11.46
CA GLU A 238 -2.88 10.86 12.45
C GLU A 238 -3.00 12.18 11.68
N ASP A 239 -3.86 13.07 12.14
CA ASP A 239 -3.91 14.44 11.61
C ASP A 239 -2.63 15.13 12.11
N GLU A 240 -1.85 15.71 11.20
CA GLU A 240 -0.75 16.60 11.60
C GLU A 240 -1.39 17.85 12.22
N ASP A 241 -1.59 17.82 13.54
CA ASP A 241 -1.98 19.01 14.29
C ASP A 241 -0.89 20.08 14.03
N GLU A 242 -1.31 21.23 13.48
CA GLU A 242 -0.50 22.43 13.40
C GLU A 242 0.08 22.68 14.80
N SER A 243 1.37 22.43 14.99
CA SER A 243 2.04 22.75 16.24
C SER A 243 1.90 24.25 16.46
N GLU A 244 1.08 24.63 17.44
CA GLU A 244 1.04 25.97 17.99
C GLU A 244 2.46 26.29 18.48
N ASP A 245 3.13 27.16 17.72
CA ASP A 245 4.41 27.78 18.08
C ASP A 245 4.13 28.75 19.23
N ASP A 246 3.96 28.20 20.43
CA ASP A 246 3.98 28.96 21.68
C ASP A 246 5.43 29.39 21.92
N GLY A 247 5.79 30.51 21.28
CA GLY A 247 6.99 31.27 21.59
C GLY A 247 6.90 31.77 23.03
N ASP A 248 7.42 30.98 23.96
CA ASP A 248 7.62 31.40 25.34
C ASP A 248 8.71 32.49 25.40
N ASP A 249 8.22 33.64 25.85
CA ASP A 249 8.89 34.87 26.22
C ASP A 249 9.69 34.65 27.51
N ASP A 250 10.97 34.27 27.39
CA ASP A 250 11.88 34.21 28.53
C ASP A 250 12.43 35.62 28.83
N GLY A 251 11.69 36.32 29.67
CA GLY A 251 12.16 37.47 30.43
C GLY A 251 13.00 37.06 31.64
N ASP A 252 14.11 37.79 31.78
CA ASP A 252 14.69 38.33 33.03
C ASP A 252 15.67 37.47 33.88
N ASP A 253 16.90 38.01 33.90
CA ASP A 253 17.63 38.46 35.10
C ASP A 253 18.42 37.42 35.94
N ASP A 254 19.75 37.62 35.99
CA ASP A 254 20.55 37.84 37.21
C ASP A 254 22.04 37.52 37.02
N GLY A 255 22.89 38.54 37.19
CA GLY A 255 24.00 38.51 38.16
C GLY A 255 25.37 37.89 37.78
N ASP A 256 26.32 38.78 37.48
CA ASP A 256 27.71 38.87 37.95
C ASP A 256 28.48 37.61 38.43
N ASP A 257 29.66 37.34 37.83
CA ASP A 257 30.91 37.18 38.61
C ASP A 257 32.17 37.35 37.73
N ASP A 258 33.15 38.06 38.29
CA ASP A 258 34.45 38.45 37.71
C ASP A 258 35.49 37.31 37.75
N GLY A 259 36.48 37.35 36.86
CA GLY A 259 37.71 36.56 37.05
C GLY A 259 38.60 36.41 35.82
N ASP A 260 39.50 37.37 35.62
CA ASP A 260 40.70 37.28 34.78
C ASP A 260 41.61 36.09 35.19
N ASP A 261 42.28 35.42 34.24
CA ASP A 261 43.76 35.35 34.21
C ASP A 261 44.28 34.61 32.96
N ASP A 262 45.45 35.05 32.52
CA ASP A 262 46.15 34.83 31.27
C ASP A 262 46.83 33.45 31.12
N GLY A 263 47.13 33.05 29.88
CA GLY A 263 47.99 31.89 29.63
C GLY A 263 48.26 31.56 28.16
N ASP A 264 49.12 32.35 27.53
CA ASP A 264 49.73 32.13 26.21
C ASP A 264 50.38 30.74 26.04
N GLY A 265 50.29 30.18 24.83
CA GLY A 265 50.94 28.91 24.48
C GLY A 265 50.92 28.60 22.98
N ASP A 266 51.88 29.19 22.28
CA ASP A 266 52.18 29.19 20.85
C ASP A 266 52.55 27.82 20.22
N GLY A 267 52.41 27.72 18.89
CA GLY A 267 52.91 26.66 18.00
C GLY A 267 51.83 25.73 17.44
N GLY A 268 51.60 25.58 16.14
CA GLY A 268 52.42 25.84 14.95
C GLY A 268 52.24 24.66 13.99
N ASP A 269 51.97 24.99 12.73
CA ASP A 269 52.20 24.22 11.50
C ASP A 269 51.15 23.18 11.00
N ASP A 270 50.42 23.65 9.98
CA ASP A 270 50.44 23.16 8.58
C ASP A 270 50.04 21.70 8.26
N HIS A 271 48.81 21.52 7.77
CA HIS A 271 48.64 20.98 6.40
C HIS A 271 47.27 21.27 5.78
N ALA A 272 47.34 21.74 4.54
CA ALA A 272 46.26 22.05 3.63
C ALA A 272 45.68 20.79 2.95
N GLY A 273 44.39 20.86 2.60
CA GLY A 273 43.69 19.91 1.73
C GLY A 273 42.20 19.87 2.10
N SER A 274 41.40 20.82 1.63
CA SER A 274 40.46 20.59 0.51
C SER A 274 39.45 19.47 0.77
N ASP A 275 38.25 19.82 1.24
CA ASP A 275 37.08 19.87 0.35
C ASP A 275 35.81 20.20 1.12
N ASP A 276 35.03 21.07 0.49
CA ASP A 276 33.78 21.65 0.93
C ASP A 276 32.64 20.62 1.02
N GLY A 277 31.72 20.84 1.97
CA GLY A 277 30.30 20.61 1.75
C GLY A 277 29.70 19.27 2.19
N ILE A 278 29.44 19.11 3.49
CA ILE A 278 28.44 18.15 3.99
C ILE A 278 27.39 18.89 4.82
N LEU A 279 26.63 19.78 4.18
CA LEU A 279 25.31 20.25 4.63
C LEU A 279 24.48 20.71 3.42
N GLY A 280 24.50 19.92 2.36
CA GLY A 280 23.84 20.26 1.10
C GLY A 280 23.46 19.05 0.27
N ASN A 281 22.67 18.12 0.82
CA ASN A 281 22.10 17.05 -0.02
C ASN A 281 20.69 16.57 0.36
N VAL A 282 19.92 17.42 1.05
CA VAL A 282 18.47 17.19 1.24
C VAL A 282 17.62 18.21 0.47
N TYR A 283 18.23 19.27 -0.06
CA TYR A 283 17.54 20.33 -0.83
C TYR A 283 17.82 20.32 -2.34
N SER A 284 18.68 19.42 -2.86
CA SER A 284 18.97 19.33 -4.30
C SER A 284 18.00 18.41 -5.09
N PHE A 285 17.09 17.70 -4.43
CA PHE A 285 16.11 16.84 -5.12
C PHE A 285 14.76 17.51 -5.39
N PHE A 286 14.49 18.68 -4.78
CA PHE A 286 13.26 19.45 -4.99
C PHE A 286 13.33 20.50 -6.12
N SER A 287 14.47 20.65 -6.81
CA SER A 287 14.63 21.67 -7.86
C SER A 287 14.60 21.13 -9.31
N ALA A 288 14.39 19.83 -9.53
CA ALA A 288 14.37 19.25 -10.88
C ALA A 288 12.97 18.99 -11.49
N VAL A 289 11.87 19.35 -10.80
CA VAL A 289 10.49 19.04 -11.26
C VAL A 289 9.70 20.28 -11.72
N LEU A 290 10.29 21.47 -11.78
CA LEU A 290 9.53 22.71 -12.06
C LEU A 290 10.02 23.53 -13.25
N LYS A 291 10.61 22.90 -14.29
CA LYS A 291 10.94 23.58 -15.56
C LYS A 291 10.74 22.74 -16.81
N ILE A 292 9.55 22.20 -17.04
CA ILE A 292 9.10 21.85 -18.40
C ILE A 292 7.58 22.07 -18.49
N PHE A 293 7.17 23.35 -18.61
CA PHE A 293 5.88 23.74 -19.15
C PHE A 293 6.08 24.99 -20.01
N ASP A 294 6.32 24.75 -21.30
CA ASP A 294 5.77 25.48 -22.44
C ASP A 294 5.58 24.45 -23.58
#